data_AF-A0A2U3AMP0-F1
#
_entry.id   AF-A0A2U3AMP0-F1
#
_cell.length_a   1.000
_cell.length_b   1.000
_cell.length_c   1.000
_cell.angle_alpha   90.00
_cell.angle_beta   90.00
_cell.angle_gamma   90.00
#
_symmetry.space_group_name_H-M   'P 1'
#
loop_
_entity.id
_entity.type
_entity.pdbx_description
1 polymer ?
#
loop_
_entity_poly.entity_id
_entity_poly.type
_entity_poly.pdbx_seq_one_letter_code
_entity_poly.pdbx_strand_id
1 'polypeptide(L)'
;MDLIQQLLLLSEKLYSTLEKLAEDHDNQREEQIELVNKLLDARGQTIDQLLVLSNHPLKDHQHENRLQQLNTEIINRLHSWKSEVVIDMKQLQVSMKSEERYVNPYSALQNRDGTYFDGRK
;
A
#
# COMPACT_ATOMS: atom_id res chain seq x y z
N MET A 1 -14.10 13.08 -24.93
CA MET A 1 -12.65 13.28 -24.70
C MET A 1 -11.91 12.13 -25.33
N ASP A 2 -10.71 12.36 -25.84
CA ASP A 2 -9.85 11.27 -26.29
C ASP A 2 -9.46 10.39 -25.09
N LEU A 3 -9.70 9.08 -25.19
CA LEU A 3 -9.46 8.11 -24.12
C LEU A 3 -7.98 7.99 -23.80
N ILE A 4 -7.10 8.16 -24.79
CA ILE A 4 -5.64 8.12 -24.57
C ILE A 4 -5.19 9.37 -23.80
N GLN A 5 -5.72 10.54 -24.15
CA GLN A 5 -5.50 11.76 -23.37
C GLN A 5 -6.02 11.62 -21.93
N GLN A 6 -7.19 11.02 -21.73
CA GLN A 6 -7.74 10.75 -20.41
C GLN A 6 -6.84 9.80 -19.62
N LEU A 7 -6.33 8.74 -20.24
CA LEU A 7 -5.39 7.81 -19.62
C LEU A 7 -4.10 8.51 -19.17
N LEU A 8 -3.57 9.43 -19.98
CA LEU A 8 -2.39 10.22 -19.65
C LEU A 8 -2.64 11.10 -18.44
N LEU A 9 -3.73 11.88 -18.45
CA LEU A 9 -4.10 12.77 -17.34
C LEU A 9 -4.29 12.00 -16.03
N LEU A 10 -4.97 10.84 -16.08
CA LEU A 10 -5.14 9.98 -14.91
C LEU A 10 -3.82 9.41 -14.41
N SER A 11 -2.92 9.02 -15.32
CA SER A 11 -1.60 8.49 -14.96
C SER A 11 -0.71 9.56 -14.32
N GLU A 12 -0.69 10.79 -14.84
CA GLU A 12 0.06 11.91 -14.24
C GLU A 12 -0.50 12.32 -12.87
N LYS A 13 -1.83 12.36 -12.74
CA LYS A 13 -2.49 12.65 -11.46
C LYS A 13 -2.21 11.57 -10.42
N LEU A 14 -2.25 10.29 -10.82
CA LEU A 14 -1.89 9.18 -9.94
C LEU A 14 -0.43 9.27 -9.50
N TYR A 15 0.48 9.51 -10.44
CA TYR A 15 1.91 9.65 -10.14
C TYR A 15 2.19 10.76 -9.13
N SER A 16 1.63 11.96 -9.35
CA SER A 16 1.81 13.09 -8.41
C SER A 16 1.14 12.86 -7.05
N THR A 17 0.05 12.12 -7.00
CA THR A 17 -0.60 11.76 -5.72
C THR A 17 0.27 10.78 -4.93
N LEU A 18 0.86 9.79 -5.60
CA LEU A 18 1.78 8.83 -4.98
C LEU A 18 3.09 9.48 -4.51
N GLU A 19 3.53 10.55 -5.16
CA GLU A 19 4.69 11.33 -4.73
C GLU A 19 4.43 12.06 -3.42
N LYS A 20 3.26 12.70 -3.27
CA LYS A 20 2.87 13.39 -2.03
C LYS A 20 2.64 12.43 -0.87
N LEU A 21 2.09 11.25 -1.13
CA LEU A 21 1.86 10.22 -0.12
C LEU A 21 3.16 9.75 0.57
N ALA A 22 4.30 9.85 -0.13
CA ALA A 22 5.61 9.52 0.45
C ALA A 22 6.18 10.64 1.34
N GLU A 23 5.68 11.88 1.21
CA GLU A 23 6.14 13.04 1.97
C GLU A 23 5.30 13.28 3.24
N ASP A 24 4.01 12.92 3.19
CA ASP A 24 3.06 13.16 4.30
C ASP A 24 2.97 11.96 5.27
N HIS A 25 3.48 12.13 6.49
CA HIS A 25 3.38 11.16 7.58
C HIS A 25 2.15 11.35 8.51
N ASP A 26 1.31 12.36 8.26
CA ASP A 26 0.24 12.81 9.15
C ASP A 26 -1.20 12.47 8.66
N ASN A 27 -2.20 12.89 9.44
CA ASN A 27 -3.68 12.66 9.40
C ASN A 27 -4.40 12.62 8.03
N GLN A 28 -3.75 12.89 6.91
CA GLN A 28 -4.33 12.86 5.56
C GLN A 28 -4.10 11.54 4.81
N ARG A 29 -3.36 10.59 5.40
CA ARG A 29 -3.02 9.31 4.76
C ARG A 29 -4.25 8.56 4.25
N GLU A 30 -5.34 8.54 5.00
CA GLU A 30 -6.55 7.80 4.67
C GLU A 30 -7.30 8.41 3.45
N GLU A 31 -7.43 9.74 3.42
CA GLU A 31 -8.01 10.47 2.29
C GLU A 31 -7.16 10.30 1.01
N GLN A 32 -5.82 10.31 1.16
CA GLN A 32 -4.90 10.10 0.05
C GLN A 32 -4.98 8.67 -0.49
N ILE A 33 -5.10 7.66 0.37
CA ILE A 33 -5.32 6.26 -0.06
C ILE A 33 -6.64 6.13 -0.83
N GLU A 34 -7.71 6.74 -0.33
CA GLU A 34 -9.00 6.72 -1.02
C GLU A 34 -8.91 7.39 -2.41
N LEU A 35 -8.19 8.51 -2.51
CA LEU A 35 -7.94 9.18 -3.79
C LEU A 35 -7.12 8.30 -4.74
N VAL A 36 -6.06 7.64 -4.26
CA VAL A 36 -5.24 6.70 -5.05
C VAL A 36 -6.10 5.56 -5.60
N ASN A 37 -6.97 4.97 -4.77
CA ASN A 37 -7.88 3.91 -5.21
C ASN A 37 -8.83 4.40 -6.31
N LYS A 38 -9.46 5.57 -6.12
CA LYS A 38 -10.34 6.18 -7.14
C LYS A 38 -9.60 6.43 -8.47
N LEU A 39 -8.35 6.86 -8.41
CA LEU A 39 -7.53 7.09 -9.60
C LEU A 39 -7.13 5.78 -10.30
N LEU A 40 -6.79 4.75 -9.53
CA LEU A 40 -6.51 3.41 -10.06
C LEU A 40 -7.73 2.81 -10.76
N ASP A 41 -8.91 2.91 -10.14
CA ASP A 41 -10.17 2.42 -10.72
C ASP A 41 -10.52 3.16 -12.01
N ALA A 42 -10.50 4.50 -11.99
CA ALA A 42 -10.77 5.31 -13.17
C ALA A 42 -9.78 5.02 -14.31
N ARG A 43 -8.51 4.81 -13.98
CA ARG A 43 -7.47 4.43 -14.94
C ARG A 43 -7.75 3.04 -15.52
N GLY A 44 -8.09 2.06 -14.69
CA GLY A 44 -8.45 0.70 -15.11
C GLY A 44 -9.63 0.70 -16.07
N GLN A 45 -10.72 1.38 -15.72
CA GLN A 45 -11.89 1.52 -16.59
C GLN A 45 -11.56 2.15 -17.94
N THR A 46 -10.66 3.15 -17.96
CA THR A 46 -10.22 3.80 -19.21
C THR A 46 -9.42 2.82 -20.08
N ILE A 47 -8.56 2.00 -19.47
CA ILE A 47 -7.79 0.95 -20.17
C ILE A 47 -8.75 -0.10 -20.74
N ASP A 48 -9.73 -0.55 -19.96
CA ASP A 48 -10.72 -1.54 -20.41
C ASP A 48 -11.49 -1.03 -21.62
N GLN A 49 -11.93 0.24 -21.60
CA GLN A 49 -12.58 0.88 -22.75
C GLN A 49 -11.67 0.94 -23.98
N LEU A 50 -10.38 1.25 -23.80
CA LEU A 50 -9.41 1.28 -24.89
C LEU A 50 -9.18 -0.12 -25.51
N LEU A 51 -9.12 -1.16 -24.67
CA LEU A 51 -8.93 -2.54 -25.12
C LEU A 51 -10.14 -3.10 -25.88
N VAL A 52 -11.36 -2.65 -25.55
CA VAL A 52 -12.58 -3.01 -26.30
C VAL A 52 -12.54 -2.42 -27.72
N LEU A 53 -11.96 -1.24 -27.89
CA LEU A 53 -11.93 -0.53 -29.18
C LEU A 53 -10.81 -1.03 -30.11
N SER A 54 -9.67 -1.44 -29.55
CA SER A 54 -8.51 -1.89 -30.32
C SER A 54 -7.64 -2.84 -29.51
N ASN A 55 -7.07 -3.86 -30.17
CA ASN A 55 -6.08 -4.75 -29.57
C ASN A 55 -4.77 -4.02 -29.20
N HIS A 56 -4.44 -2.92 -29.88
CA HIS A 56 -3.23 -2.14 -29.65
C HIS A 56 -3.55 -0.63 -29.69
N PRO A 57 -4.24 -0.11 -28.66
CA PRO A 57 -4.76 1.26 -28.68
C PRO A 57 -3.67 2.34 -28.64
N LEU A 58 -2.46 2.00 -28.18
CA LEU A 58 -1.35 2.94 -28.03
C LEU A 58 -0.33 2.88 -29.17
N LYS A 59 -0.42 1.90 -30.08
CA LYS A 59 0.61 1.67 -31.10
C LYS A 59 0.73 2.90 -32.01
N ASP A 60 1.95 3.39 -32.17
CA ASP A 60 2.28 4.58 -32.97
C ASP A 60 1.69 5.90 -32.41
N HIS A 61 1.16 5.90 -31.18
CA HIS A 61 0.62 7.09 -30.55
C HIS A 61 1.74 7.95 -29.93
N GLN A 62 1.64 9.27 -30.08
CA GLN A 62 2.63 10.23 -29.55
C GLN A 62 2.89 10.12 -28.03
N HIS A 63 1.95 9.56 -27.27
CA HIS A 63 2.03 9.39 -25.82
C HIS A 63 2.42 7.98 -25.37
N GLU A 64 2.69 7.05 -26.30
CA GLU A 64 3.02 5.66 -25.99
C GLU A 64 4.20 5.56 -25.02
N ASN A 65 5.34 6.14 -25.39
CA ASN A 65 6.56 6.13 -24.57
C ASN A 65 6.33 6.76 -23.18
N ARG A 66 5.61 7.88 -23.14
CA ARG A 66 5.34 8.59 -21.88
C ARG A 66 4.45 7.77 -20.95
N LEU A 67 3.42 7.12 -21.49
CA LEU A 67 2.53 6.24 -20.73
C LEU A 67 3.24 4.99 -20.22
N GLN A 68 4.14 4.40 -21.02
CA GLN A 68 4.96 3.27 -20.59
C GLN A 68 5.91 3.64 -19.44
N GLN A 69 6.56 4.81 -19.54
CA GLN A 69 7.42 5.35 -18.49
C GLN A 69 6.62 5.59 -17.20
N LEU A 70 5.52 6.34 -17.28
CA LEU A 70 4.66 6.61 -16.12
C LEU A 70 4.15 5.31 -15.48
N ASN A 71 3.74 4.33 -16.29
CA ASN A 71 3.28 3.05 -15.76
C ASN A 71 4.36 2.33 -14.96
N THR A 72 5.60 2.31 -15.48
CA THR A 72 6.75 1.70 -14.80
C THR A 72 7.05 2.40 -13.47
N GLU A 73 7.07 3.73 -13.47
CA GLU A 73 7.34 4.50 -12.27
C GLU A 73 6.22 4.37 -11.22
N ILE A 74 4.96 4.37 -11.64
CA ILE A 74 3.80 4.15 -10.76
C ILE A 74 3.89 2.77 -10.09
N ILE A 75 4.18 1.71 -10.86
CA ILE A 75 4.34 0.35 -10.33
C ILE A 75 5.46 0.31 -9.28
N ASN A 76 6.62 0.90 -9.59
CA ASN A 76 7.75 0.95 -8.66
C ASN A 76 7.39 1.67 -7.35
N ARG A 77 6.70 2.81 -7.43
CA ARG A 77 6.25 3.57 -6.24
C ARG A 77 5.25 2.78 -5.41
N LEU A 78 4.27 2.13 -6.05
CA LEU A 78 3.31 1.27 -5.34
C LEU A 78 4.00 0.10 -4.62
N HIS A 79 5.04 -0.49 -5.23
CA HIS A 79 5.85 -1.53 -4.59
C HIS A 79 6.65 -1.02 -3.40
N SER A 80 7.26 0.17 -3.52
CA SER A 80 7.97 0.80 -2.41
C SER A 80 7.03 1.04 -1.23
N TRP A 81 5.88 1.67 -1.50
CA TRP A 81 4.89 1.99 -0.48
C TRP A 81 4.32 0.74 0.19
N LYS A 82 4.01 -0.31 -0.58
CA LYS A 82 3.60 -1.61 -0.01
C LYS A 82 4.67 -2.16 0.93
N SER A 83 5.95 -2.02 0.58
CA SER A 83 7.05 -2.53 1.38
C SER A 83 7.18 -1.75 2.70
N GLU A 84 7.00 -0.43 2.68
CA GLU A 84 6.94 0.42 3.88
C GLU A 84 5.80 0.01 4.81
N VAL A 85 4.58 -0.15 4.28
CA VAL A 85 3.43 -0.61 5.06
C VAL A 85 3.69 -1.97 5.72
N VAL A 86 4.36 -2.89 5.03
CA VAL A 86 4.74 -4.19 5.60
C VAL A 86 5.78 -4.05 6.71
N ILE A 87 6.71 -3.10 6.59
CA ILE A 87 7.70 -2.80 7.64
C ILE A 87 7.00 -2.22 8.87
N ASP A 88 6.09 -1.25 8.69
CA ASP A 88 5.31 -0.64 9.75
C ASP A 88 4.51 -1.71 10.53
N MET A 89 3.83 -2.62 9.82
CA MET A 89 3.09 -3.73 10.45
C MET A 89 3.99 -4.64 11.30
N LYS A 90 5.21 -4.94 10.82
CA LYS A 90 6.17 -5.75 11.59
C LYS A 90 6.63 -5.02 12.85
N GLN A 91 6.89 -3.72 12.75
CA GLN A 91 7.29 -2.90 13.89
C GLN A 91 6.16 -2.81 14.94
N LEU A 92 4.92 -2.64 14.50
CA LEU A 92 3.75 -2.63 15.38
C LEU A 92 3.63 -3.94 16.16
N GLN A 93 3.75 -5.09 15.48
CA GLN A 93 3.70 -6.41 16.11
C GLN A 93 4.82 -6.62 17.13
N VAL A 94 6.03 -6.12 16.86
CA VAL A 94 7.16 -6.19 17.79
C VAL A 94 6.88 -5.32 19.02
N SER A 95 6.35 -4.10 18.82
CA SER A 95 5.97 -3.20 19.90
C SER A 95 4.93 -3.82 20.82
N MET A 96 3.83 -4.35 20.27
CA MET A 96 2.78 -5.03 21.04
C MET A 96 3.32 -6.20 21.88
N LYS A 97 4.17 -7.05 21.27
CA LYS A 97 4.81 -8.17 21.99
C LYS A 97 5.74 -7.71 23.10
N SER A 98 6.39 -6.55 22.93
CA SER A 98 7.25 -5.99 23.96
C SER A 98 6.43 -5.43 25.12
N GLU A 99 5.33 -4.75 24.84
CA GLU A 99 4.42 -4.18 25.84
C GLU A 99 3.75 -5.28 26.67
N GLU A 100 3.25 -6.35 26.05
CA GLU A 100 2.69 -7.51 26.76
C GLU A 100 3.69 -8.14 27.74
N ARG A 101 4.98 -8.21 27.38
CA ARG A 101 6.03 -8.74 28.27
C ARG A 101 6.29 -7.83 29.48
N TYR A 102 6.17 -6.52 29.31
CA TYR A 102 6.36 -5.56 30.39
C TYR A 102 5.13 -5.47 31.30
N VAL A 103 3.92 -5.57 30.74
CA VAL A 103 2.66 -5.48 31.50
C VAL A 103 2.36 -6.77 32.26
N ASN A 104 2.69 -7.94 31.70
CA ASN A 104 2.50 -9.23 32.37
C ASN A 104 3.75 -10.15 32.29
N PRO A 105 4.83 -9.80 33.01
CA PRO A 105 6.09 -10.55 32.97
C PRO A 105 5.98 -11.98 33.53
N TYR A 106 4.88 -12.28 34.24
CA TYR A 106 4.62 -13.59 34.85
C TYR A 106 3.45 -14.35 34.19
N SER A 107 2.94 -13.88 33.05
CA SER A 107 1.89 -14.57 32.27
C SER A 107 2.22 -16.05 32.01
N ALA A 108 3.50 -16.35 31.73
CA ALA A 108 4.00 -17.70 31.54
C ALA A 108 4.00 -18.57 32.82
N LEU A 109 4.00 -17.95 34.02
CA LEU A 109 3.94 -18.64 35.31
C LEU A 109 2.51 -18.87 35.80
N GLN A 110 1.52 -18.15 35.26
CA GLN A 110 0.12 -18.22 35.69
C GLN A 110 -0.53 -19.59 35.39
N ASN A 111 0.04 -20.35 34.46
CA ASN A 111 -0.41 -21.71 34.09
C ASN A 111 0.38 -22.83 34.79
N ARG A 112 1.32 -22.49 35.70
CA ARG A 112 2.05 -23.47 36.49
C ARG A 112 1.31 -23.62 37.82
N ASP A 113 0.42 -24.60 37.89
CA ASP A 113 -0.34 -24.92 39.09
C ASP A 113 0.60 -24.95 40.32
N GLY A 114 0.25 -24.12 41.31
CA GLY A 114 1.01 -23.88 42.53
C GLY A 114 1.01 -25.10 43.43
N THR A 115 1.70 -26.15 43.03
CA THR A 115 1.95 -27.31 43.89
C THR A 115 3.01 -26.90 44.91
N TYR A 116 2.55 -26.50 46.09
CA TYR A 116 3.40 -26.26 47.26
C TYR A 116 4.24 -27.52 47.51
N PHE A 117 5.56 -27.34 47.51
CA PHE A 117 6.52 -28.38 47.85
C PHE A 117 6.50 -28.59 49.37
N ASP A 118 5.49 -29.30 49.90
CA ASP A 118 5.54 -29.82 51.27
C ASP A 118 6.41 -31.09 51.30
N GLY A 119 7.70 -30.89 51.15
CA GLY A 119 8.72 -31.90 51.34
C GLY A 119 9.27 -31.85 52.76
N ARG A 120 8.43 -32.03 53.78
CA ARG A 120 8.89 -32.42 55.12
C ARG A 120 8.92 -33.94 55.24
N LYS A 121 10.12 -34.51 55.28
CA LYS A 121 10.52 -35.62 56.16
C LYS A 121 12.03 -35.82 56.11
#